data_AF-A0A7K1VNS2-F1
#
_entry.id   AF-A0A7K1VNS2-F1
#
_cell.length_a   1.000
_cell.length_b   1.000
_cell.length_c   1.000
_cell.angle_alpha   90.00
_cell.angle_beta   90.00
_cell.angle_gamma   90.00
#
_symmetry.space_group_name_H-M   'P 1'
#
loop_
_entity.id
_entity.type
_entity.pdbx_description
1 polymer ?
#
loop_
_entity_poly.entity_id
_entity_poly.type
_entity_poly.pdbx_seq_one_letter_code
_entity_poly.pdbx_strand_id
1 'polypeptide(L)'
;MTGLTGLSQLIDTTSKKPRPDQDPNWYVDADILLDQLVTLRFRAIDPEDWARRTYDSSPRADVPKDKTFEFNVPEVCAAVARVSSFLVDDDTEERIPPEMWDRLWPIVSAPDKVRILDAVFLTNQWGPQKATLDAKKARLLTLAQSADSLASSESPLDDSADGNRETSSTSNETSTDASADSSSPANPSGTTAK
;
A
#
# COMPACT_ATOMS: atom_id res chain seq x y z
N MET A 1 7.03 7.72 43.44
CA MET A 1 5.89 7.21 42.64
C MET A 1 5.23 8.40 41.97
N THR A 2 5.74 8.81 40.82
CA THR A 2 5.29 9.99 40.07
C THR A 2 5.56 9.69 38.60
N GLY A 3 4.53 9.79 37.75
CA GLY A 3 4.73 9.89 36.30
C GLY A 3 4.09 8.81 35.43
N LEU A 4 2.75 8.69 35.42
CA LEU A 4 2.03 8.08 34.29
C LEU A 4 0.72 8.83 33.92
N THR A 5 0.45 9.99 34.52
CA THR A 5 -0.82 10.72 34.33
C THR A 5 -0.94 11.42 32.97
N GLY A 6 0.13 11.47 32.16
CA GLY A 6 0.15 12.18 30.88
C GLY A 6 -0.21 11.32 29.65
N LEU A 7 -0.24 9.99 29.75
CA LEU A 7 -0.51 9.14 28.59
C LEU A 7 -2.00 8.94 28.31
N SER A 8 -2.87 9.06 29.32
CA SER A 8 -4.32 8.88 29.14
C SER A 8 -4.99 10.00 28.33
N GLN A 9 -4.35 11.16 28.16
CA GLN A 9 -4.87 12.22 27.27
C GLN A 9 -4.45 12.05 25.80
N LEU A 10 -3.50 11.16 25.52
CA LEU A 10 -2.98 10.95 24.17
C LEU A 10 -3.73 9.88 23.37
N ILE A 11 -4.56 9.09 24.05
CA ILE A 11 -5.30 7.96 23.45
C ILE A 11 -6.78 8.15 23.77
N ASP A 12 -7.40 9.12 23.09
CA ASP A 12 -8.86 9.18 22.98
C ASP A 12 -9.30 8.02 22.07
N THR A 13 -9.30 6.80 22.63
CA THR A 13 -9.68 5.55 21.93
C THR A 13 -11.18 5.42 21.73
N THR A 14 -11.98 6.40 22.17
CA THR A 14 -13.44 6.37 22.06
C THR A 14 -14.00 7.10 20.83
N SER A 15 -13.14 7.69 20.00
CA SER A 15 -13.57 8.32 18.76
C SER A 15 -13.99 7.27 17.72
N LYS A 16 -15.30 6.98 17.69
CA LYS A 16 -16.03 6.32 16.60
C LYS A 16 -15.99 7.09 15.26
N LYS A 17 -15.10 8.07 15.11
CA LYS A 17 -14.87 8.67 13.79
C LYS A 17 -14.20 7.60 12.92
N PRO A 18 -14.72 7.35 11.71
CA PRO A 18 -14.01 6.52 10.75
C PRO A 18 -12.59 7.07 10.65
N ARG A 19 -11.64 6.15 10.77
CA ARG A 19 -10.22 6.45 10.70
C ARG A 19 -10.01 7.23 9.38
N PRO A 20 -9.51 8.48 9.40
CA PRO A 20 -9.50 9.35 8.21
C PRO A 20 -8.62 8.81 7.06
N ASP A 21 -7.86 7.76 7.32
CA ASP A 21 -7.01 7.01 6.41
C ASP A 21 -7.72 5.89 5.64
N GLN A 22 -8.93 5.48 6.03
CA GLN A 22 -9.71 4.51 5.28
C GLN A 22 -10.83 5.22 4.51
N ASP A 23 -10.56 5.51 3.23
CA ASP A 23 -11.63 5.79 2.30
C ASP A 23 -12.52 4.53 2.22
N PRO A 24 -13.80 4.59 2.65
CA PRO A 24 -14.70 3.45 2.57
C PRO A 24 -14.93 2.98 1.13
N ASN A 25 -14.56 3.79 0.15
CA ASN A 25 -14.61 3.47 -1.27
C ASN A 25 -13.25 3.01 -1.82
N TRP A 26 -12.24 2.76 -0.98
CA TRP A 26 -11.02 2.16 -1.48
C TRP A 26 -11.23 0.68 -1.82
N TYR A 27 -11.04 0.36 -3.09
CA TYR A 27 -11.09 -0.99 -3.62
C TYR A 27 -9.93 -1.25 -4.59
N VAL A 28 -9.70 -2.53 -4.85
CA VAL A 28 -8.83 -3.00 -5.93
C VAL A 28 -9.63 -3.96 -6.79
N ASP A 29 -9.62 -3.70 -8.09
CA ASP A 29 -10.27 -4.54 -9.09
C ASP A 29 -9.29 -5.60 -9.62
N ALA A 30 -9.79 -6.79 -9.90
CA ALA A 30 -9.08 -7.87 -10.55
C ALA A 30 -9.90 -8.40 -11.72
N ASP A 31 -9.39 -8.22 -12.94
CA ASP A 31 -9.99 -8.77 -14.14
C ASP A 31 -9.55 -10.23 -14.30
N ILE A 32 -10.53 -11.14 -14.36
CA ILE A 32 -10.30 -12.57 -14.50
C ILE A 32 -10.99 -13.12 -15.74
N LEU A 33 -10.38 -14.12 -16.37
CA LEU A 33 -10.94 -14.77 -17.53
C LEU A 33 -11.59 -16.10 -17.12
N LEU A 34 -12.92 -16.16 -17.19
CA LEU A 34 -13.69 -17.39 -17.12
C LEU A 34 -14.11 -17.77 -18.55
N ASP A 35 -15.39 -18.07 -18.77
CA ASP A 35 -15.98 -18.14 -20.12
C ASP A 35 -16.04 -16.76 -20.79
N GLN A 36 -16.05 -15.70 -19.98
CA GLN A 36 -15.96 -14.30 -20.38
C GLN A 36 -15.05 -13.54 -19.40
N LEU A 37 -14.58 -12.36 -19.83
CA LEU A 37 -13.86 -11.45 -18.95
C LEU A 37 -14.82 -10.87 -17.92
N VAL A 38 -14.50 -11.02 -16.63
CA VAL A 38 -15.29 -10.45 -15.53
C VAL A 38 -14.38 -9.69 -14.57
N THR A 39 -14.89 -8.62 -13.99
CA THR A 39 -14.16 -7.79 -13.03
C THR A 39 -14.64 -8.09 -11.61
N LEU A 40 -13.70 -8.50 -10.75
CA LEU A 40 -13.94 -8.70 -9.32
C LEU A 40 -13.40 -7.51 -8.54
N ARG A 41 -14.25 -6.88 -7.73
CA ARG A 41 -13.88 -5.75 -6.86
C ARG A 41 -13.68 -6.21 -5.43
N PHE A 42 -12.54 -5.91 -4.85
CA PHE A 42 -12.20 -6.26 -3.46
C PHE A 42 -12.09 -5.01 -2.59
N ARG A 43 -12.86 -4.98 -1.50
CA ARG A 43 -12.82 -3.92 -0.50
C ARG A 43 -12.01 -4.34 0.73
N ALA A 44 -11.52 -3.36 1.48
CA ALA A 44 -10.85 -3.64 2.75
C ALA A 44 -11.85 -4.26 3.73
N ILE A 45 -11.42 -5.27 4.48
CA ILE A 45 -12.18 -5.75 5.64
C ILE A 45 -11.79 -4.96 6.88
N ASP A 46 -12.52 -5.19 7.96
CA ASP A 46 -12.17 -4.64 9.25
C ASP A 46 -10.73 -5.05 9.65
N PRO A 47 -9.87 -4.13 10.12
CA PRO A 47 -8.50 -4.46 10.49
C PRO A 47 -8.38 -5.52 11.60
N GLU A 48 -9.32 -5.57 12.54
CA GLU A 48 -9.35 -6.61 13.59
C GLU A 48 -9.73 -7.97 12.98
N ASP A 49 -10.64 -7.98 12.00
CA ASP A 49 -10.95 -9.20 11.23
C ASP A 49 -9.75 -9.70 10.43
N TRP A 50 -9.01 -8.79 9.79
CA TRP A 50 -7.77 -9.13 9.10
C TRP A 50 -6.75 -9.74 10.08
N ALA A 51 -6.49 -9.06 11.20
CA ALA A 51 -5.53 -9.52 12.21
C ALA A 51 -5.90 -10.88 12.83
N ARG A 52 -7.19 -11.12 13.06
CA ARG A 52 -7.69 -12.41 13.54
C ARG A 52 -7.44 -13.52 12.52
N ARG A 53 -7.72 -13.27 11.23
CA ARG A 53 -7.51 -14.27 10.17
C ARG A 53 -6.03 -14.59 9.96
N THR A 54 -5.15 -13.59 10.01
CA THR A 54 -3.70 -13.85 9.93
C THR A 54 -3.19 -14.64 11.13
N TYR A 55 -3.73 -14.40 12.32
CA TYR A 55 -3.44 -15.19 13.52
C TYR A 55 -3.93 -16.64 13.38
N ASP A 56 -5.17 -16.85 12.94
CA ASP A 56 -5.76 -18.19 12.79
C ASP A 56 -5.07 -19.01 11.69
N SER A 57 -4.56 -18.35 10.65
CA SER A 57 -3.74 -18.95 9.58
C SER A 57 -2.25 -19.01 9.92
N SER A 58 -1.91 -19.02 11.22
CA SER A 58 -0.54 -19.26 11.67
C SER A 58 -0.02 -20.59 11.08
N PRO A 59 1.15 -20.61 10.44
CA PRO A 59 1.64 -21.80 9.75
C PRO A 59 1.91 -22.89 10.78
N ARG A 60 1.48 -24.11 10.47
CA ARG A 60 1.86 -25.29 11.25
C ARG A 60 3.40 -25.40 11.27
N ALA A 61 3.95 -25.97 12.34
CA ALA A 61 5.40 -26.04 12.57
C ALA A 61 6.19 -26.61 11.37
N ASP A 62 5.55 -27.47 10.58
CA ASP A 62 6.18 -28.19 9.47
C ASP A 62 5.98 -27.53 8.09
N VAL A 63 5.31 -26.38 8.01
CA VAL A 63 5.05 -25.69 6.75
C VAL A 63 6.07 -24.55 6.56
N PRO A 64 6.71 -24.43 5.39
CA PRO A 64 7.57 -23.29 5.08
C PRO A 64 6.82 -21.98 5.32
N LYS A 65 7.33 -21.15 6.23
CA LYS A 65 6.76 -19.84 6.53
C LYS A 65 7.23 -18.83 5.50
N ASP A 66 6.35 -17.90 5.15
CA ASP A 66 6.82 -16.62 4.62
C ASP A 66 7.67 -15.95 5.71
N LYS A 67 8.94 -15.69 5.41
CA LYS A 67 9.89 -15.09 6.37
C LYS A 67 9.56 -13.63 6.69
N THR A 68 8.74 -12.99 5.87
CA THR A 68 8.35 -11.59 5.99
C THR A 68 7.10 -11.45 6.84
N PHE A 69 6.09 -12.29 6.59
CA PHE A 69 4.77 -12.14 7.20
C PHE A 69 4.47 -13.16 8.29
N GLU A 70 5.22 -14.27 8.36
CA GLU A 70 5.07 -15.34 9.37
C GLU A 70 3.71 -16.08 9.37
N PHE A 71 2.82 -15.82 8.40
CA PHE A 71 1.56 -16.54 8.17
C PHE A 71 1.41 -17.01 6.72
N ASN A 72 0.43 -17.89 6.47
CA ASN A 72 0.14 -18.40 5.12
C ASN A 72 -0.67 -17.36 4.32
N VAL A 73 0.03 -16.44 3.64
CA VAL A 73 -0.60 -15.33 2.90
C VAL A 73 -1.67 -15.80 1.89
N PRO A 74 -1.41 -16.79 1.01
CA PRO A 74 -2.43 -17.28 0.08
C PRO A 74 -3.71 -17.79 0.77
N GLU A 75 -3.59 -18.46 1.90
CA GLU A 75 -4.74 -19.01 2.64
C GLU A 75 -5.59 -17.89 3.26
N VAL A 76 -4.94 -16.92 3.91
CA VAL A 76 -5.63 -15.74 4.46
C VAL A 76 -6.32 -14.97 3.34
N CYS A 77 -5.62 -14.66 2.26
CA CYS A 77 -6.17 -13.91 1.14
C CYS A 77 -7.35 -14.65 0.48
N ALA A 78 -7.29 -15.98 0.33
CA ALA A 78 -8.42 -16.77 -0.16
C ALA A 78 -9.63 -16.73 0.80
N ALA A 79 -9.39 -16.77 2.11
CA ALA A 79 -10.46 -16.66 3.10
C ALA A 79 -11.08 -15.27 3.15
N VAL A 80 -10.30 -14.22 2.88
CA VAL A 80 -10.75 -12.83 2.85
C VAL A 80 -11.49 -12.50 1.56
N ALA A 81 -11.03 -13.01 0.41
CA ALA A 81 -11.71 -12.89 -0.88
C ALA A 81 -13.20 -13.24 -0.74
N ARG A 82 -13.53 -14.31 -0.01
CA ARG A 82 -14.91 -14.79 0.22
C ARG A 82 -15.84 -13.78 0.89
N VAL A 83 -15.31 -12.83 1.66
CA VAL A 83 -16.13 -11.89 2.43
C VAL A 83 -16.06 -10.46 1.89
N SER A 84 -15.02 -10.13 1.11
CA SER A 84 -14.74 -8.78 0.62
C SER A 84 -14.99 -8.56 -0.88
N SER A 85 -15.40 -9.60 -1.60
CA SER A 85 -15.55 -9.56 -3.05
C SER A 85 -16.94 -9.15 -3.54
N PHE A 86 -16.94 -8.37 -4.62
CA PHE A 86 -18.10 -7.99 -5.40
C PHE A 86 -17.84 -8.31 -6.88
N LEU A 87 -18.85 -8.79 -7.59
CA LEU A 87 -18.86 -8.86 -9.05
C LEU A 87 -19.28 -7.50 -9.58
N VAL A 88 -18.51 -6.95 -10.50
CA VAL A 88 -18.84 -5.70 -11.20
C VAL A 88 -19.40 -6.07 -12.57
N ASP A 89 -20.64 -5.68 -12.83
CA ASP A 89 -21.31 -5.84 -14.12
C ASP A 89 -21.91 -4.49 -14.54
N ASP A 90 -21.34 -3.91 -15.60
CA ASP A 90 -21.56 -2.53 -16.05
C ASP A 90 -21.44 -1.50 -14.91
N ASP A 91 -22.58 -1.04 -14.38
CA ASP A 91 -22.68 -0.04 -13.31
C ASP A 91 -23.19 -0.63 -11.98
N THR A 92 -23.31 -1.96 -11.89
CA THR A 92 -23.82 -2.65 -10.72
C THR A 92 -22.74 -3.45 -10.02
N GLU A 93 -22.78 -3.42 -8.69
CA GLU A 93 -21.94 -4.25 -7.84
C GLU A 93 -22.81 -5.26 -7.09
N GLU A 94 -22.61 -6.54 -7.37
CA GLU A 94 -23.27 -7.64 -6.67
C GLU A 94 -22.29 -8.33 -5.74
N ARG A 95 -22.66 -8.48 -4.46
CA ARG A 95 -21.82 -9.21 -3.51
C ARG A 95 -21.81 -10.69 -3.88
N ILE A 96 -20.62 -11.26 -4.06
CA ILE A 96 -20.47 -12.70 -4.34
C ILE A 96 -20.72 -13.48 -3.04
N PRO A 97 -21.68 -14.41 -3.02
CA PRO A 97 -21.93 -15.23 -1.84
C PRO A 97 -20.73 -16.13 -1.51
N PRO A 98 -20.40 -16.37 -0.23
CA PRO A 98 -19.25 -17.20 0.15
C PRO A 98 -19.26 -18.62 -0.46
N GLU A 99 -20.44 -19.21 -0.61
CA GLU A 99 -20.65 -20.54 -1.21
C GLU A 99 -20.38 -20.58 -2.72
N MET A 100 -20.45 -19.44 -3.40
CA MET A 100 -20.13 -19.34 -4.83
C MET A 100 -18.63 -19.48 -5.07
N TRP A 101 -17.81 -19.04 -4.12
CA TRP A 101 -16.35 -19.20 -4.18
C TRP A 101 -15.91 -20.66 -4.22
N ASP A 102 -16.65 -21.58 -3.58
CA ASP A 102 -16.32 -23.02 -3.63
C ASP A 102 -16.50 -23.59 -5.04
N ARG A 103 -17.38 -22.99 -5.84
CA ARG A 103 -17.57 -23.34 -7.27
C ARG A 103 -16.62 -22.59 -8.18
N LEU A 104 -16.28 -21.35 -7.84
CA LEU A 104 -15.41 -20.48 -8.62
C LEU A 104 -13.93 -20.91 -8.53
N TRP A 105 -13.43 -21.25 -7.34
CA TRP A 105 -12.02 -21.62 -7.14
C TRP A 105 -11.50 -22.77 -8.01
N PRO A 106 -12.24 -23.86 -8.21
CA PRO A 106 -11.79 -24.93 -9.09
C PRO A 106 -11.63 -24.50 -10.56
N ILE A 107 -12.44 -23.55 -11.03
CA ILE A 107 -12.47 -23.13 -12.44
C ILE A 107 -11.56 -21.94 -12.76
N VAL A 108 -11.21 -21.11 -11.77
CA VAL A 108 -10.30 -19.98 -11.98
C VAL A 108 -8.88 -20.49 -12.31
N SER A 109 -8.30 -19.92 -13.35
CA SER A 109 -6.95 -20.21 -13.80
C SER A 109 -5.91 -19.88 -12.71
N ALA A 110 -4.74 -20.54 -12.74
CA ALA A 110 -3.68 -20.25 -11.77
C ALA A 110 -3.21 -18.77 -11.81
N PRO A 111 -3.01 -18.13 -12.99
CA PRO A 111 -2.70 -16.71 -13.06
C PRO A 111 -3.78 -15.82 -12.45
N ASP A 112 -5.06 -16.12 -12.68
CA ASP A 112 -6.16 -15.32 -12.15
C ASP A 112 -6.32 -15.49 -10.64
N LYS A 113 -6.02 -16.67 -10.10
CA LYS A 113 -5.91 -16.86 -8.65
C LYS A 113 -4.87 -15.93 -8.04
N VAL A 114 -3.68 -15.82 -8.65
CA VAL A 114 -2.64 -14.90 -8.18
C VAL A 114 -3.15 -13.46 -8.19
N ARG A 115 -3.80 -13.02 -9.27
CA ARG A 115 -4.37 -11.67 -9.35
C ARG A 115 -5.38 -11.38 -8.24
N ILE A 116 -6.27 -12.32 -7.95
CA ILE A 116 -7.25 -12.19 -6.86
C ILE A 116 -6.54 -12.09 -5.51
N LEU A 117 -5.58 -12.97 -5.24
CA LEU A 117 -4.85 -12.98 -3.98
C LEU A 117 -4.04 -11.69 -3.78
N ASP A 118 -3.41 -11.19 -4.85
CA ASP A 118 -2.67 -9.93 -4.86
C ASP A 118 -3.61 -8.73 -4.62
N ALA A 119 -4.77 -8.70 -5.28
CA ALA A 119 -5.77 -7.65 -5.04
C ALA A 119 -6.20 -7.60 -3.57
N VAL A 120 -6.54 -8.76 -3.00
CA VAL A 120 -6.90 -8.86 -1.58
C VAL A 120 -5.76 -8.42 -0.66
N PHE A 121 -4.53 -8.84 -0.95
CA PHE A 121 -3.36 -8.47 -0.18
C PHE A 121 -3.06 -6.97 -0.26
N LEU A 122 -3.18 -6.39 -1.46
CA LEU A 122 -2.98 -4.96 -1.69
C LEU A 122 -3.96 -4.14 -0.85
N THR A 123 -5.23 -4.52 -0.84
CA THR A 123 -6.27 -3.79 -0.11
C THR A 123 -6.14 -3.90 1.41
N ASN A 124 -5.71 -5.05 1.93
CA ASN A 124 -5.74 -5.30 3.39
C ASN A 124 -4.40 -5.17 4.10
N GLN A 125 -3.29 -5.39 3.40
CA GLN A 125 -1.95 -5.36 3.99
C GLN A 125 -1.09 -4.23 3.43
N TRP A 126 -0.90 -4.20 2.11
CA TRP A 126 0.08 -3.28 1.52
C TRP A 126 -0.38 -1.82 1.55
N GLY A 127 -1.62 -1.51 1.15
CA GLY A 127 -2.06 -0.13 1.09
C GLY A 127 -2.16 0.55 2.47
N PRO A 128 -2.67 -0.09 3.55
CA PRO A 128 -2.62 0.53 4.88
C PRO A 128 -1.18 0.74 5.38
N GLN A 129 -0.28 -0.22 5.08
CA GLN A 129 1.13 -0.09 5.42
C GLN A 129 1.77 1.08 4.69
N LYS A 130 1.53 1.22 3.38
CA LYS A 130 2.02 2.33 2.57
C LYS A 130 1.48 3.67 3.06
N ALA A 131 0.17 3.77 3.31
CA ALA A 131 -0.45 4.99 3.85
C ALA A 131 0.19 5.41 5.19
N THR A 132 0.47 4.46 6.07
CA THR A 132 1.17 4.72 7.34
C THR A 132 2.59 5.24 7.11
N LEU A 133 3.33 4.65 6.16
CA LEU A 133 4.69 5.09 5.83
C LEU A 133 4.69 6.50 5.23
N ASP A 134 3.75 6.79 4.34
CA ASP A 134 3.60 8.11 3.71
C ASP A 134 3.23 9.17 4.75
N ALA A 135 2.31 8.87 5.67
CA ALA A 135 1.94 9.76 6.77
C ALA A 135 3.13 10.04 7.73
N LYS A 136 3.92 9.01 8.06
CA LYS A 136 5.14 9.15 8.87
C LYS A 136 6.16 10.05 8.17
N LYS A 137 6.39 9.81 6.88
CA LYS A 137 7.31 10.62 6.06
C LYS A 137 6.87 12.07 5.98
N ALA A 138 5.59 12.33 5.72
CA ALA A 138 5.02 13.68 5.69
C ALA A 138 5.22 14.41 7.03
N ARG A 139 4.95 13.73 8.15
CA ARG A 139 5.15 14.29 9.49
C ARG A 139 6.60 14.66 9.77
N LEU A 140 7.56 13.82 9.36
CA LEU A 140 8.98 14.12 9.53
C LEU A 140 9.42 15.34 8.71
N LEU A 141 8.91 15.49 7.49
CA LEU A 141 9.18 16.67 6.65
C LEU A 141 8.64 17.95 7.31
N THR A 142 7.41 17.91 7.84
CA THR A 142 6.82 19.06 8.56
C THR A 142 7.65 19.43 9.79
N LEU A 143 8.15 18.44 10.54
CA LEU A 143 9.01 18.69 11.71
C LEU A 143 10.35 19.31 11.32
N ALA A 144 10.98 18.85 10.23
CA ALA A 144 12.23 19.43 9.74
C ALA A 144 12.05 20.90 9.33
N GLN A 145 10.99 21.22 8.57
CA GLN A 145 10.66 22.60 8.19
C GLN A 145 10.37 23.50 9.40
N SER A 146 9.74 22.94 10.44
CA SER A 146 9.49 23.65 11.69
C SER A 146 10.79 23.93 12.49
N ALA A 147 11.79 23.05 12.39
CA ALA A 147 13.08 23.23 13.04
C ALA A 147 13.95 24.29 12.33
N ASP A 148 13.98 24.27 11.00
CA ASP A 148 14.76 25.24 10.20
C ASP A 148 14.22 26.68 10.33
N SER A 149 12.90 26.83 10.47
CA SER A 149 12.26 28.13 10.68
C SER A 149 12.52 28.72 12.08
N LEU A 150 12.68 27.88 13.10
CA LEU A 150 13.10 28.31 14.44
C LEU A 150 14.56 28.75 14.46
N ALA A 151 15.47 28.00 13.82
CA ALA A 151 16.88 28.35 13.71
C ALA A 151 17.12 29.66 12.93
N SER A 152 16.24 29.98 11.96
CA SER A 152 16.33 31.23 11.19
C SER A 152 15.81 32.47 11.95
N SER A 153 15.04 32.29 13.04
CA SER A 153 14.61 33.41 13.90
C SER A 153 15.63 33.82 14.95
N GLU A 154 16.67 33.01 15.18
CA GLU A 154 17.82 33.37 16.01
C GLU A 154 18.92 34.03 15.15
N SER A 155 18.61 35.18 14.56
CA SER A 155 19.64 36.05 13.99
C SER A 155 20.11 37.08 15.03
N PRO A 156 21.39 37.48 14.96
CA PRO A 156 22.16 37.98 16.10
C PRO A 156 21.81 39.42 16.47
N LEU A 157 21.84 39.72 17.77
CA LEU A 157 21.92 41.08 18.26
C LEU A 157 23.15 41.75 17.62
N ASP A 158 22.90 42.86 16.92
CA ASP A 158 23.86 43.79 16.34
C ASP A 158 25.11 43.96 17.23
N ASP A 159 26.29 43.66 16.69
CA ASP A 159 27.45 44.49 16.98
C ASP A 159 28.13 44.85 15.65
N SER A 160 28.04 46.14 15.35
CA SER A 160 28.51 46.79 14.13
C SER A 160 30.04 46.87 14.11
N ALA A 161 30.67 46.46 13.01
CA ALA A 161 31.87 47.13 12.50
C ALA A 161 32.14 46.79 11.03
N ASP A 162 32.31 47.85 10.26
CA ASP A 162 32.68 48.01 8.85
C ASP A 162 33.57 46.93 8.20
N GLY A 163 33.28 46.63 6.93
CA GLY A 163 34.19 45.84 6.10
C GLY A 163 33.71 45.53 4.68
N ASN A 164 33.67 46.54 3.83
CA ASN A 164 33.46 46.51 2.38
C ASN A 164 34.38 45.49 1.64
N ARG A 165 33.85 44.51 0.87
CA ARG A 165 34.52 44.04 -0.38
C ARG A 165 33.72 43.10 -1.30
N GLU A 166 33.56 43.62 -2.53
CA GLU A 166 33.62 43.00 -3.87
C GLU A 166 32.91 41.67 -4.19
N THR A 167 31.96 41.82 -5.11
CA THR A 167 31.32 40.82 -5.98
C THR A 167 32.31 40.03 -6.83
N SER A 168 32.06 38.73 -7.05
CA SER A 168 32.40 38.05 -8.31
C SER A 168 31.58 36.78 -8.51
N SER A 169 30.91 36.76 -9.66
CA SER A 169 30.07 35.72 -10.23
C SER A 169 30.81 34.40 -10.43
N THR A 170 30.11 33.27 -10.26
CA THR A 170 30.54 32.00 -10.88
C THR A 170 29.30 31.27 -11.40
N SER A 171 29.26 31.19 -12.72
CA SER A 171 28.33 30.45 -13.56
C SER A 171 28.42 28.95 -13.26
N ASN A 172 27.29 28.23 -13.27
CA ASN A 172 27.28 26.79 -13.47
C ASN A 172 26.25 26.44 -14.56
N GLU A 173 26.77 26.31 -15.77
CA GLU A 173 26.17 25.52 -16.85
C GLU A 173 26.47 24.05 -16.56
N THR A 174 25.48 23.15 -16.61
CA THR A 174 25.74 21.71 -16.87
C THR A 174 24.51 21.06 -17.51
N SER A 175 24.61 20.93 -18.84
CA SER A 175 24.29 19.78 -19.69
C SER A 175 22.98 19.00 -19.48
N THR A 176 22.01 19.31 -20.33
CA THR A 176 21.11 18.34 -20.96
C THR A 176 21.83 17.68 -22.15
N ASP A 177 22.04 16.36 -22.10
CA ASP A 177 22.22 15.56 -23.31
C ASP A 177 21.93 14.06 -23.09
N ALA A 178 21.63 13.40 -24.21
CA ALA A 178 21.61 11.96 -24.48
C ALA A 178 20.32 11.16 -24.22
N SER A 179 19.51 11.15 -25.27
CA SER A 179 18.70 10.03 -25.77
C SER A 179 19.38 8.65 -25.65
N ALA A 180 18.59 7.62 -25.35
CA ALA A 180 18.88 6.24 -25.77
C ALA A 180 17.58 5.56 -26.21
N ASP A 181 17.41 5.58 -27.52
CA ASP A 181 16.58 4.68 -28.30
C ASP A 181 17.11 3.24 -28.14
N SER A 182 16.25 2.28 -27.83
CA SER A 182 16.58 0.85 -27.93
C SER A 182 15.34 0.07 -28.29
N SER A 183 15.07 0.13 -29.58
CA SER A 183 14.29 -0.85 -30.34
C SER A 183 15.06 -2.17 -30.47
N SER A 184 14.36 -3.31 -30.27
CA SER A 184 14.48 -4.60 -31.01
C SER A 184 14.33 -5.84 -30.11
N PRO A 185 14.00 -7.04 -30.64
CA PRO A 185 13.03 -7.34 -31.70
C PRO A 185 12.07 -8.50 -31.33
N ALA A 186 11.06 -8.68 -32.17
CA ALA A 186 10.19 -9.85 -32.18
C ALA A 186 10.95 -11.16 -32.44
N ASN A 187 10.55 -12.23 -31.76
CA ASN A 187 10.84 -13.61 -32.15
C ASN A 187 9.52 -14.33 -32.46
N PRO A 188 9.24 -14.69 -33.73
CA PRO A 188 8.20 -15.63 -34.09
C PRO A 188 8.78 -17.05 -34.31
N SER A 189 7.87 -18.03 -34.33
CA SER A 189 8.06 -19.44 -34.70
C SER A 189 8.63 -20.30 -33.56
N GLY A 190 7.98 -21.36 -33.09
CA GLY A 190 7.07 -22.28 -33.78
C GLY A 190 7.70 -23.67 -33.69
N THR A 191 7.09 -24.61 -32.99
CA THR A 191 7.38 -26.04 -33.13
C THR A 191 6.14 -26.84 -32.77
N THR A 192 5.43 -27.21 -33.82
CA THR A 192 4.55 -28.38 -33.91
C THR A 192 5.42 -29.64 -33.83
N ALA A 193 5.07 -30.59 -32.96
CA ALA A 193 5.48 -31.98 -33.14
C ALA A 193 4.53 -32.95 -32.42
N LYS A 194 3.75 -33.65 -33.25
CA LYS A 194 3.11 -34.97 -33.11
C LYS A 194 2.22 -35.28 -31.90
#